data_AF-A0A1I0STC5-F1
#
_entry.id   AF-A0A1I0STC5-F1
#
_cell.length_a   1.000
_cell.length_b   1.000
_cell.length_c   1.000
_cell.angle_alpha   90.00
_cell.angle_beta   90.00
_cell.angle_gamma   90.00
#
_symmetry.space_group_name_H-M   'P 1'
#
loop_
_entity.id
_entity.type
_entity.pdbx_description
1 polymer ?
#
loop_
_entity_poly.entity_id
_entity_poly.type
_entity_poly.pdbx_seq_one_letter_code
_entity_poly.pdbx_strand_id
1 'polypeptide(L)'
;MLAPERRTRADVIAAATIAVLVMVAAVVVWWNSDARGTTSVVAESPVGPPPSALSVPESVGELWRTDDAGSGTPFVVGGTVIASDEHTVRGLDPATGDTRWSYTRDRALCAVVGAWDAAVATYRDDRGCGQVTELDGASGAREDQRTNDADDPARLSFDVTYVTQAGSTRLEVWRSDLVRTLEYGRVDAPVNPGSQPRSGCTLISTASASSRVAVLERCPGETGLRLTTMNPAPKDATVPEVYGSTVLADVSPDVETARVLAVVGDRIALYLPPSDTVVGRVALFDGSATFLSAVPMDEPVTTTWPTARASDLVRTGSVLVWWTGSVAVGFDQATLERRWVLPAALGAGAVMAGQLLVPVPGGLAVTDTESGTVSRTLPVTREDAAAPVSVTVLGTRVVEGRRGADGAGTTVVLG
;
A
#
# COMPACT_ATOMS: atom_id res chain seq x y z
N MET A 1 7.64 43.14 41.20
CA MET A 1 7.17 41.83 41.68
C MET A 1 6.37 42.09 42.95
N LEU A 2 5.07 41.77 42.96
CA LEU A 2 4.21 41.93 44.14
C LEU A 2 4.73 41.01 45.27
N ALA A 3 4.80 41.54 46.50
CA ALA A 3 5.20 40.74 47.65
C ALA A 3 4.11 39.71 47.98
N PRO A 4 4.47 38.44 48.21
CA PRO A 4 3.47 37.40 48.51
C PRO A 4 2.76 37.69 49.83
N GLU A 5 1.43 37.56 49.82
CA GLU A 5 0.52 37.91 50.93
C GLU A 5 0.77 37.07 52.20
N ARG A 6 1.38 35.88 52.07
CA ARG A 6 2.01 35.08 53.13
C ARG A 6 3.21 34.32 52.56
N ARG A 7 4.35 34.38 53.25
CA ARG A 7 5.56 33.58 52.94
C ARG A 7 5.99 32.77 54.17
N THR A 8 5.33 31.65 54.42
CA THR A 8 5.78 30.72 55.46
C THR A 8 6.83 29.75 54.91
N ARG A 9 7.60 29.09 55.78
CA ARG A 9 8.57 28.06 55.36
C ARG A 9 7.87 26.89 54.65
N ALA A 10 6.65 26.56 55.07
CA ALA A 10 5.83 25.53 54.44
C ALA A 10 5.46 25.90 53.01
N ASP A 11 5.08 27.16 52.77
CA ASP A 11 4.75 27.65 51.41
C ASP A 11 5.97 27.59 50.48
N VAL A 12 7.17 27.92 50.98
CA VAL A 12 8.41 27.84 50.20
C VAL A 12 8.77 26.39 49.88
N ILE A 13 8.64 25.47 50.85
CA ILE A 13 8.89 24.03 50.62
C ILE A 13 7.88 23.49 49.60
N ALA A 14 6.59 23.76 49.78
CA ALA A 14 5.55 23.31 48.87
C ALA A 14 5.78 23.84 47.44
N ALA A 15 6.08 25.13 47.29
CA ALA A 15 6.39 25.72 45.99
C ALA A 15 7.64 25.10 45.34
N ALA A 16 8.70 24.87 46.13
CA ALA A 16 9.92 24.22 45.63
C ALA A 16 9.64 22.76 45.21
N THR A 17 8.85 22.01 46.00
CA THR A 17 8.44 20.64 45.65
C THR A 17 7.63 20.62 44.37
N ILE A 18 6.65 21.51 44.21
CA ILE A 18 5.85 21.61 42.97
C ILE A 18 6.76 21.94 41.79
N ALA A 19 7.67 22.91 41.93
CA ALA A 19 8.60 23.26 40.87
C ALA A 19 9.47 22.07 40.46
N VAL A 20 9.99 21.30 41.41
CA VAL A 20 10.75 20.06 41.12
C VAL A 20 9.87 19.04 40.41
N LEU A 21 8.64 18.81 40.87
CA LEU A 21 7.72 17.86 40.23
C LEU A 21 7.37 18.25 38.80
N VAL A 22 7.12 19.54 38.54
CA VAL A 22 6.89 20.07 37.19
C VAL A 22 8.11 19.87 36.31
N MET A 23 9.32 20.15 36.82
CA MET A 23 10.57 19.91 36.08
C MET A 23 10.77 18.44 35.76
N VAL A 24 10.53 17.53 36.71
CA VAL A 24 10.61 16.08 36.49
C VAL A 24 9.58 15.64 35.44
N ALA A 25 8.34 16.09 35.56
CA ALA A 25 7.29 15.78 34.58
C ALA A 25 7.67 16.29 33.17
N ALA A 26 8.20 17.51 33.06
CA ALA A 26 8.66 18.08 31.79
C ALA A 26 9.81 17.26 31.17
N VAL A 27 10.77 16.82 31.98
CA VAL A 27 11.88 15.95 31.53
C VAL A 27 11.35 14.59 31.08
N VAL A 28 10.43 13.98 31.81
CA VAL A 28 9.81 12.69 31.45
C VAL A 28 9.02 12.82 30.14
N VAL A 29 8.22 13.87 29.99
CA VAL A 29 7.46 14.14 28.76
C VAL A 29 8.42 14.35 27.59
N TRP A 30 9.47 15.16 27.76
CA TRP A 30 10.47 15.39 26.71
C TRP A 30 11.20 14.11 26.32
N TRP A 31 11.62 13.30 27.30
CA TRP A 31 12.37 12.07 27.06
C TRP A 31 11.56 11.03 26.28
N ASN A 32 10.25 10.97 26.52
CA ASN A 32 9.33 10.04 25.86
C ASN A 32 8.54 10.68 24.70
N SER A 33 8.91 11.90 24.27
CA SER A 33 8.16 12.60 23.22
C SER A 33 8.53 12.10 21.82
N ASP A 34 7.51 11.94 20.97
CA ASP A 34 7.66 11.62 19.55
C ASP A 34 8.56 12.64 18.83
N ALA A 35 8.54 13.90 19.27
CA ALA A 35 9.40 14.95 18.73
C ALA A 35 10.89 14.66 18.94
N ARG A 36 11.27 14.07 20.08
CA ARG A 36 12.65 13.66 20.37
C ARG A 36 13.04 12.40 19.61
N GLY A 37 12.11 11.46 19.45
CA GLY A 37 12.29 10.21 18.72
C GLY A 37 12.30 10.35 17.19
N THR A 38 12.18 11.56 16.66
CA THR A 38 12.02 11.80 15.22
C THR A 38 13.12 12.69 14.67
N THR A 39 13.76 12.25 13.60
CA THR A 39 14.64 13.08 12.76
C THR A 39 13.94 13.35 11.44
N SER A 40 13.72 14.61 11.10
CA SER A 40 13.09 15.04 9.85
C SER A 40 14.03 16.00 9.13
N VAL A 41 14.60 15.53 8.02
CA VAL A 41 15.45 16.32 7.11
C VAL A 41 14.63 16.62 5.87
N VAL A 42 14.28 17.89 5.70
CA VAL A 42 13.51 18.39 4.54
C VAL A 42 14.48 18.90 3.48
N ALA A 43 14.16 18.70 2.21
CA ALA A 43 14.96 19.21 1.11
C ALA A 43 15.02 20.75 1.12
N GLU A 44 16.19 21.33 0.90
CA GLU A 44 16.37 22.80 0.81
C GLU A 44 15.58 23.42 -0.35
N SER A 45 15.34 22.63 -1.40
CA SER A 45 14.52 23.02 -2.55
C SER A 45 13.74 21.79 -3.03
N PRO A 46 12.40 21.89 -3.18
CA PRO A 46 11.59 20.78 -3.65
C PRO A 46 12.05 20.28 -5.01
N VAL A 47 12.06 18.96 -5.19
CA VAL A 47 12.31 18.34 -6.49
C VAL A 47 11.05 18.47 -7.35
N GLY A 48 11.16 19.06 -8.54
CA GLY A 48 10.08 19.01 -9.51
C GLY A 48 10.06 17.63 -10.20
N PRO A 49 8.89 17.05 -10.50
CA PRO A 49 8.83 15.83 -11.29
C PRO A 49 9.47 16.05 -12.67
N PRO A 50 10.31 15.12 -13.15
CA PRO A 50 10.89 15.23 -14.49
C PRO A 50 9.79 15.15 -15.55
N PRO A 51 10.02 15.72 -16.75
CA PRO A 51 9.08 15.59 -17.85
C PRO A 51 8.86 14.10 -18.19
N SER A 52 7.62 13.75 -18.52
CA SER A 52 7.26 12.39 -18.94
C SER A 52 8.06 11.97 -20.19
N ALA A 53 8.45 10.69 -20.25
CA ALA A 53 9.08 10.14 -21.44
C ALA A 53 8.17 10.27 -22.67
N LEU A 54 8.74 10.73 -23.78
CA LEU A 54 8.07 10.80 -25.09
C LEU A 54 8.21 9.49 -25.89
N SER A 55 9.17 8.65 -25.52
CA SER A 55 9.42 7.35 -26.13
C SER A 55 10.10 6.43 -25.12
N VAL A 56 9.87 5.13 -25.27
CA VAL A 56 10.70 4.12 -24.59
C VAL A 56 12.10 4.13 -25.23
N PRO A 57 13.20 4.16 -24.44
CA PRO A 57 14.55 4.16 -24.97
C PRO A 57 14.89 2.87 -25.76
N GLU A 58 15.98 2.89 -26.52
CA GLU A 58 16.47 1.71 -27.24
C GLU A 58 17.19 0.72 -26.32
N SER A 59 17.83 1.22 -25.26
CA SER A 59 18.52 0.47 -24.23
C SER A 59 18.42 1.19 -22.90
N VAL A 60 18.58 0.46 -21.80
CA VAL A 60 18.71 1.05 -20.45
C VAL A 60 19.95 0.47 -19.77
N GLY A 61 20.61 1.29 -18.96
CA GLY A 61 21.71 0.88 -18.10
C GLY A 61 21.39 1.18 -16.64
N GLU A 62 22.01 0.44 -15.72
CA GLU A 62 21.95 0.78 -14.30
C GLU A 62 22.70 2.09 -14.05
N LEU A 63 22.01 3.08 -13.48
CA LEU A 63 22.60 4.35 -13.06
C LEU A 63 23.14 4.25 -11.63
N TRP A 64 22.29 3.75 -10.73
CA TRP A 64 22.61 3.55 -9.32
C TRP A 64 21.65 2.55 -8.69
N ARG A 65 22.04 2.05 -7.52
CA ARG A 65 21.19 1.20 -6.67
C ARG A 65 21.34 1.55 -5.19
N THR A 66 20.35 1.20 -4.40
CA THR A 66 20.34 1.40 -2.94
C THR A 66 19.57 0.28 -2.25
N ASP A 67 19.89 0.04 -0.98
CA ASP A 67 19.13 -0.86 -0.14
C ASP A 67 17.74 -0.29 0.16
N ASP A 68 16.73 -1.14 0.06
CA ASP A 68 15.33 -0.84 0.32
C ASP A 68 14.71 -2.01 1.09
N ALA A 69 15.12 -2.12 2.37
CA ALA A 69 14.72 -3.21 3.25
C ALA A 69 13.26 -3.09 3.74
N GLY A 70 12.61 -1.94 3.52
CA GLY A 70 11.24 -1.69 3.96
C GLY A 70 10.22 -2.65 3.34
N SER A 71 9.02 -2.64 3.90
CA SER A 71 7.91 -3.51 3.48
C SER A 71 7.25 -3.09 2.16
N GLY A 72 7.59 -1.90 1.64
CA GLY A 72 7.07 -1.36 0.39
C GLY A 72 7.77 -1.94 -0.86
N THR A 73 7.12 -1.74 -2.01
CA THR A 73 7.77 -1.80 -3.32
C THR A 73 8.22 -0.39 -3.69
N PRO A 74 9.39 -0.18 -4.31
CA PRO A 74 9.79 1.17 -4.67
C PRO A 74 8.75 1.83 -5.56
N PHE A 75 8.47 3.06 -5.20
CA PHE A 75 7.52 3.92 -5.88
C PHE A 75 8.13 5.32 -5.99
N VAL A 76 7.48 6.16 -6.76
CA VAL A 76 7.95 7.53 -7.04
C VAL A 76 6.84 8.50 -6.69
N VAL A 77 7.17 9.57 -5.97
CA VAL A 77 6.24 10.65 -5.60
C VAL A 77 7.00 11.97 -5.59
N GLY A 78 6.34 13.06 -6.00
CA GLY A 78 6.95 14.39 -6.02
C GLY A 78 8.31 14.48 -6.73
N GLY A 79 8.56 13.65 -7.74
CA GLY A 79 9.83 13.65 -8.47
C GLY A 79 11.00 12.91 -7.80
N THR A 80 10.79 12.26 -6.66
CA THR A 80 11.82 11.46 -5.97
C THR A 80 11.57 9.96 -6.09
N VAL A 81 12.63 9.17 -5.93
CA VAL A 81 12.53 7.71 -5.76
C VAL A 81 12.46 7.43 -4.27
N ILE A 82 11.41 6.72 -3.83
CA ILE A 82 11.24 6.40 -2.42
C ILE A 82 11.90 5.07 -2.11
N ALA A 83 12.75 5.08 -1.08
CA ALA A 83 13.34 3.90 -0.48
C ALA A 83 13.15 3.96 1.04
N SER A 84 13.05 2.79 1.66
CA SER A 84 12.75 2.67 3.08
C SER A 84 13.53 1.55 3.76
N ASP A 85 13.70 1.67 5.06
CA ASP A 85 14.26 0.63 5.92
C ASP A 85 13.37 0.42 7.16
N GLU A 86 13.90 -0.21 8.21
CA GLU A 86 13.15 -0.50 9.43
C GLU A 86 12.56 0.75 10.11
N HIS A 87 13.14 1.93 9.90
CA HIS A 87 12.79 3.14 10.66
C HIS A 87 12.65 4.40 9.79
N THR A 88 13.17 4.36 8.58
CA THR A 88 13.39 5.54 7.75
C THR A 88 12.65 5.44 6.43
N VAL A 89 12.04 6.55 6.02
CA VAL A 89 11.60 6.79 4.65
C VAL A 89 12.50 7.87 4.04
N ARG A 90 13.03 7.64 2.84
CA ARG A 90 13.95 8.55 2.14
C ARG A 90 13.41 8.86 0.75
N GLY A 91 13.50 10.13 0.35
CA GLY A 91 13.35 10.55 -1.04
C GLY A 91 14.71 10.76 -1.68
N LEU A 92 14.98 10.02 -2.75
CA LEU A 92 16.27 10.00 -3.44
C LEU A 92 16.18 10.73 -4.76
N ASP A 93 17.28 11.38 -5.13
CA ASP A 93 17.46 11.98 -6.45
C ASP A 93 17.43 10.87 -7.52
N PRO A 94 16.50 10.93 -8.49
CA PRO A 94 16.42 9.90 -9.52
C PRO A 94 17.66 9.84 -10.44
N ALA A 95 18.47 10.90 -10.52
CA ALA A 95 19.68 10.97 -11.33
C ALA A 95 20.91 10.40 -10.61
N THR A 96 21.10 10.76 -9.35
CA THR A 96 22.35 10.48 -8.61
C THR A 96 22.20 9.43 -7.50
N GLY A 97 20.97 9.22 -7.01
CA GLY A 97 20.72 8.40 -5.82
C GLY A 97 20.97 9.13 -4.50
N ASP A 98 21.33 10.42 -4.54
CA ASP A 98 21.56 11.21 -3.33
C ASP A 98 20.27 11.39 -2.54
N THR A 99 20.34 11.27 -1.22
CA THR A 99 19.19 11.54 -0.35
C THR A 99 18.87 13.03 -0.36
N ARG A 100 17.68 13.38 -0.84
CA ARG A 100 17.18 14.77 -0.86
C ARG A 100 16.45 15.13 0.43
N TRP A 101 15.74 14.16 1.00
CA TRP A 101 15.04 14.29 2.26
C TRP A 101 14.96 12.93 2.96
N SER A 102 14.82 12.95 4.28
CA SER A 102 14.65 11.73 5.07
C SER A 102 13.77 11.97 6.30
N TYR A 103 13.02 10.94 6.65
CA TYR A 103 12.18 10.92 7.84
C TYR A 103 12.43 9.63 8.61
N THR A 104 13.04 9.75 9.78
CA THR A 104 13.41 8.62 10.65
C THR A 104 12.67 8.75 11.98
N ARG A 105 12.12 7.64 12.46
CA ARG A 105 11.53 7.55 13.80
C ARG A 105 12.22 6.46 14.63
N ASP A 106 12.15 6.58 15.95
CA ASP A 106 12.55 5.56 16.92
C ASP A 106 11.53 4.40 17.04
N ARG A 107 10.82 4.11 15.95
CA ARG A 107 9.74 3.12 15.87
C ARG A 107 9.85 2.37 14.55
N ALA A 108 9.46 1.10 14.57
CA ALA A 108 9.45 0.30 13.34
C ALA A 108 8.45 0.86 12.33
N LEU A 109 8.90 1.05 11.09
CA LEU A 109 8.09 1.32 9.91
C LEU A 109 7.34 0.04 9.55
N CYS A 110 6.01 0.11 9.53
CA CYS A 110 5.14 -1.00 9.18
C CYS A 110 4.91 -1.10 7.67
N ALA A 111 4.52 0.02 7.05
CA ALA A 111 4.21 0.10 5.63
C ALA A 111 4.32 1.55 5.14
N VAL A 112 4.63 1.69 3.85
CA VAL A 112 4.68 2.98 3.15
C VAL A 112 4.02 2.82 1.77
N VAL A 113 3.23 3.81 1.36
CA VAL A 113 2.59 3.87 0.04
C VAL A 113 2.68 5.28 -0.53
N GLY A 114 2.77 5.40 -1.85
CA GLY A 114 2.60 6.68 -2.54
C GLY A 114 1.12 7.02 -2.70
N ALA A 115 0.70 8.18 -2.21
CA ALA A 115 -0.66 8.70 -2.35
C ALA A 115 -0.62 10.23 -2.36
N TRP A 116 -1.47 10.87 -3.17
CA TRP A 116 -1.63 12.34 -3.17
C TRP A 116 -0.32 13.14 -3.29
N ASP A 117 0.61 12.69 -4.15
CA ASP A 117 1.97 13.25 -4.30
C ASP A 117 2.87 13.16 -3.05
N ALA A 118 2.43 12.42 -2.03
CA ALA A 118 3.12 12.19 -0.77
C ALA A 118 3.46 10.70 -0.55
N ALA A 119 4.44 10.45 0.32
CA ALA A 119 4.68 9.15 0.92
C ALA A 119 3.91 9.05 2.25
N VAL A 120 2.89 8.19 2.29
CA VAL A 120 2.11 7.91 3.50
C VAL A 120 2.75 6.73 4.23
N ALA A 121 3.36 7.02 5.38
CA ALA A 121 4.11 6.06 6.18
C ALA A 121 3.35 5.70 7.47
N THR A 122 3.33 4.41 7.81
CA THR A 122 2.75 3.90 9.06
C THR A 122 3.83 3.31 9.95
N TYR A 123 3.82 3.66 11.22
CA TYR A 123 4.76 3.21 12.23
C TYR A 123 4.04 2.43 13.33
N ARG A 124 4.75 1.50 13.97
CA ARG A 124 4.28 0.70 15.09
C ARG A 124 4.22 1.54 16.37
N ASP A 125 3.11 1.46 17.09
CA ASP A 125 3.00 1.81 18.51
C ASP A 125 2.35 0.67 19.32
N ASP A 126 1.92 0.97 20.54
CA ASP A 126 1.26 0.02 21.45
C ASP A 126 -0.10 -0.48 20.94
N ARG A 127 -0.68 0.18 19.93
CA ARG A 127 -1.96 -0.17 19.28
C ARG A 127 -1.75 -0.74 17.88
N GLY A 128 -0.55 -1.20 17.55
CA GLY A 128 -0.20 -1.78 16.26
C GLY A 128 0.35 -0.76 15.27
N CYS A 129 0.14 -0.97 13.98
CA CYS A 129 0.69 -0.13 12.91
C CYS A 129 -0.09 1.19 12.68
N GLY A 130 -0.46 1.89 13.74
CA GLY A 130 -1.43 2.98 13.70
C GLY A 130 -0.87 4.40 13.62
N GLN A 131 0.44 4.61 13.68
CA GLN A 131 1.05 5.94 13.65
C GLN A 131 1.31 6.40 12.22
N VAL A 132 0.44 7.26 11.68
CA VAL A 132 0.48 7.65 10.26
C VAL A 132 1.12 9.02 10.10
N THR A 133 2.03 9.16 9.14
CA THR A 133 2.61 10.44 8.73
C THR A 133 2.60 10.52 7.21
N GLU A 134 2.04 11.60 6.69
CA GLU A 134 2.13 11.98 5.29
C GLU A 134 3.34 12.89 5.07
N LEU A 135 4.17 12.54 4.09
CA LEU A 135 5.41 13.23 3.76
C LEU A 135 5.33 13.70 2.30
N ASP A 136 5.35 15.01 2.06
CA ASP A 136 5.39 15.58 0.71
C ASP A 136 6.51 14.92 -0.11
N GLY A 137 6.20 14.39 -1.29
CA GLY A 137 7.14 13.58 -2.06
C GLY A 137 8.33 14.39 -2.59
N ALA A 138 8.17 15.70 -2.78
CA ALA A 138 9.19 16.57 -3.37
C ALA A 138 10.21 17.07 -2.33
N SER A 139 9.78 17.25 -1.08
CA SER A 139 10.58 17.88 -0.02
C SER A 139 10.74 17.04 1.24
N GLY A 140 9.89 16.04 1.47
CA GLY A 140 9.83 15.27 2.72
C GLY A 140 9.24 16.05 3.90
N ALA A 141 8.64 17.22 3.66
CA ALA A 141 7.93 17.97 4.68
C ALA A 141 6.72 17.17 5.17
N ARG A 142 6.47 17.19 6.48
CA ARG A 142 5.27 16.57 7.06
C ARG A 142 4.04 17.38 6.71
N GLU A 143 3.03 16.71 6.20
CA GLU A 143 1.71 17.28 5.93
C GLU A 143 0.75 16.87 7.05
N ASP A 144 -0.17 15.94 6.78
CA ASP A 144 -1.11 15.43 7.75
C ASP A 144 -0.53 14.26 8.57
N GLN A 145 -1.04 14.14 9.80
CA GLN A 145 -0.68 13.07 10.72
C GLN A 145 -1.92 12.58 11.45
N ARG A 146 -1.97 11.28 11.71
CA ARG A 146 -3.01 10.71 12.56
C ARG A 146 -2.48 9.56 13.39
N THR A 147 -3.31 9.14 14.33
CA THR A 147 -3.10 7.86 15.00
C THR A 147 -4.38 7.06 15.09
N ASN A 148 -4.28 5.74 15.00
CA ASN A 148 -5.41 4.82 15.11
C ASN A 148 -5.04 3.50 15.78
N ASP A 149 -6.07 2.74 16.16
CA ASP A 149 -5.92 1.31 16.40
C ASP A 149 -5.74 0.61 15.05
N ALA A 150 -4.80 -0.32 14.97
CA ALA A 150 -4.45 -1.04 13.75
C ALA A 150 -4.01 -2.47 14.08
N ASP A 151 -4.07 -3.34 13.09
CA ASP A 151 -3.36 -4.61 13.16
C ASP A 151 -1.84 -4.41 13.02
N ASP A 152 -1.10 -5.44 13.41
CA ASP A 152 0.32 -5.57 13.12
C ASP A 152 0.60 -7.04 12.70
N PRO A 153 0.98 -7.28 11.43
CA PRO A 153 1.22 -6.29 10.39
C PRO A 153 -0.06 -5.67 9.80
N ALA A 154 0.06 -4.47 9.25
CA ALA A 154 -0.95 -3.84 8.41
C ALA A 154 -0.36 -3.44 7.05
N ARG A 155 -1.20 -3.38 6.02
CA ARG A 155 -0.82 -2.97 4.67
C ARG A 155 -1.52 -1.71 4.26
N LEU A 156 -0.89 -0.97 3.36
CA LEU A 156 -1.46 0.20 2.72
C LEU A 156 -1.72 -0.09 1.24
N SER A 157 -2.82 0.45 0.73
CA SER A 157 -3.13 0.50 -0.69
C SER A 157 -3.75 1.84 -1.01
N PHE A 158 -3.57 2.33 -2.24
CA PHE A 158 -4.10 3.60 -2.69
C PHE A 158 -4.91 3.40 -3.97
N ASP A 159 -6.13 3.92 -3.99
CA ASP A 159 -7.06 3.77 -5.12
C ASP A 159 -7.22 5.03 -5.97
N VAL A 160 -6.31 6.00 -5.83
CA VAL A 160 -6.38 7.37 -6.36
C VAL A 160 -7.22 8.33 -5.51
N THR A 161 -8.22 7.84 -4.77
CA THR A 161 -9.09 8.65 -3.91
C THR A 161 -8.76 8.47 -2.44
N TYR A 162 -8.65 7.22 -2.01
CA TYR A 162 -8.48 6.83 -0.62
C TYR A 162 -7.23 5.97 -0.42
N VAL A 163 -6.59 6.14 0.73
CA VAL A 163 -5.65 5.17 1.27
C VAL A 163 -6.43 4.20 2.15
N THR A 164 -6.28 2.91 1.88
CA THR A 164 -6.84 1.83 2.69
C THR A 164 -5.73 1.18 3.50
N GLN A 165 -5.85 1.23 4.83
CA GLN A 165 -5.07 0.42 5.74
C GLN A 165 -5.83 -0.85 6.11
N ALA A 166 -5.25 -2.03 5.87
CA ALA A 166 -5.87 -3.30 6.19
C ALA A 166 -4.89 -4.26 6.85
N GLY A 167 -5.32 -4.88 7.96
CA GLY A 167 -4.73 -6.09 8.49
C GLY A 167 -5.74 -7.24 8.51
N SER A 168 -5.45 -8.28 9.30
CA SER A 168 -6.24 -9.52 9.32
C SER A 168 -7.54 -9.43 10.10
N THR A 169 -7.75 -8.42 10.93
CA THR A 169 -8.96 -8.25 11.74
C THR A 169 -9.58 -6.87 11.63
N ARG A 170 -8.83 -5.88 11.13
CA ARG A 170 -9.26 -4.49 11.06
C ARG A 170 -8.84 -3.82 9.76
N LEU A 171 -9.71 -2.94 9.28
CA LEU A 171 -9.54 -2.11 8.10
C LEU A 171 -9.95 -0.67 8.44
N GLU A 172 -9.15 0.31 8.02
CA GLU A 172 -9.55 1.72 7.96
C GLU A 172 -9.32 2.30 6.56
N VAL A 173 -10.17 3.23 6.15
CA VAL A 173 -10.04 4.00 4.90
C VAL A 173 -9.90 5.48 5.24
N TRP A 174 -8.98 6.15 4.57
CA TRP A 174 -8.64 7.56 4.80
C TRP A 174 -8.71 8.35 3.51
N ARG A 175 -9.21 9.58 3.60
CA ARG A 175 -9.09 10.57 2.53
C ARG A 175 -7.76 11.33 2.65
N SER A 176 -7.52 12.27 1.73
CA SER A 176 -6.24 12.99 1.57
C SER A 176 -5.81 13.91 2.71
N ASP A 177 -6.61 14.08 3.77
CA ASP A 177 -6.23 14.80 4.99
C ASP A 177 -6.13 13.84 6.19
N LEU A 178 -5.94 12.55 5.89
CA LEU A 178 -5.94 11.41 6.80
C LEU A 178 -7.18 11.25 7.68
N VAL A 179 -8.28 11.96 7.40
CA VAL A 179 -9.55 11.74 8.11
C VAL A 179 -10.10 10.37 7.75
N ARG A 180 -10.43 9.59 8.79
CA ARG A 180 -11.09 8.30 8.66
C ARG A 180 -12.47 8.44 8.01
N THR A 181 -12.66 7.77 6.89
CA THR A 181 -13.96 7.69 6.20
C THR A 181 -14.66 6.37 6.46
N LEU A 182 -13.93 5.29 6.75
CA LEU A 182 -14.48 3.99 7.11
C LEU A 182 -13.61 3.29 8.17
N GLU A 183 -14.26 2.63 9.12
CA GLU A 183 -13.70 1.70 10.11
C GLU A 183 -14.47 0.37 10.01
N TYR A 184 -13.77 -0.74 9.76
CA TYR A 184 -14.38 -2.06 9.60
C TYR A 184 -13.63 -3.16 10.37
N GLY A 185 -14.38 -4.06 11.02
CA GLY A 185 -13.84 -5.26 11.67
C GLY A 185 -13.72 -5.11 13.19
N ARG A 186 -12.53 -5.40 13.73
CA ARG A 186 -12.23 -5.27 15.17
C ARG A 186 -12.36 -3.82 15.62
N VAL A 187 -13.06 -3.60 16.75
CA VAL A 187 -13.13 -2.32 17.47
C VAL A 187 -12.99 -2.61 18.96
N ASP A 188 -11.86 -2.26 19.56
CA ASP A 188 -11.53 -2.64 20.95
C ASP A 188 -12.38 -1.90 22.00
N ALA A 189 -12.73 -0.65 21.72
CA ALA A 189 -13.54 0.19 22.60
C ALA A 189 -14.73 0.80 21.82
N PRO A 190 -15.80 0.01 21.56
CA PRO A 190 -16.91 0.48 20.75
C PRO A 190 -17.69 1.59 21.47
N VAL A 191 -17.81 2.76 20.83
CA VAL A 191 -18.66 3.86 21.32
C VAL A 191 -20.13 3.43 21.27
N ASN A 192 -20.54 2.85 20.13
CA ASN A 192 -21.87 2.33 19.89
C ASN A 192 -21.79 0.81 19.67
N PRO A 193 -22.21 -0.01 20.65
CA PRO A 193 -22.22 -1.46 20.50
C PRO A 193 -23.04 -1.91 19.28
N GLY A 194 -22.54 -2.92 18.56
CA GLY A 194 -23.24 -3.48 17.39
C GLY A 194 -23.19 -2.62 16.11
N SER A 195 -22.37 -1.57 16.07
CA SER A 195 -22.21 -0.73 14.86
C SER A 195 -21.49 -1.43 13.71
N GLN A 196 -20.60 -2.37 14.05
CA GLN A 196 -19.87 -3.15 13.06
C GLN A 196 -20.76 -4.28 12.55
N PRO A 197 -20.97 -4.41 11.22
CA PRO A 197 -21.79 -5.49 10.67
C PRO A 197 -21.15 -6.86 10.91
N ARG A 198 -19.81 -6.91 10.99
CA ARG A 198 -19.00 -8.10 11.29
C ARG A 198 -17.73 -7.66 12.02
N SER A 199 -17.43 -8.30 13.14
CA SER A 199 -16.22 -8.02 13.94
C SER A 199 -15.39 -9.27 14.27
N GLY A 200 -15.83 -10.45 13.84
CA GLY A 200 -15.18 -11.73 14.10
C GLY A 200 -14.57 -12.41 12.86
N CYS A 201 -14.60 -11.75 11.70
CA CYS A 201 -14.06 -12.30 10.47
C CYS A 201 -12.57 -11.98 10.32
N THR A 202 -11.82 -12.89 9.72
CA THR A 202 -10.46 -12.63 9.26
C THR A 202 -10.52 -11.99 7.88
N LEU A 203 -10.00 -10.78 7.73
CA LEU A 203 -9.91 -10.10 6.44
C LEU A 203 -8.80 -10.78 5.63
N ILE A 204 -9.10 -11.19 4.40
CA ILE A 204 -8.22 -11.96 3.51
C ILE A 204 -7.85 -11.19 2.25
N SER A 205 -8.59 -10.18 1.81
CA SER A 205 -8.16 -9.33 0.70
C SER A 205 -9.03 -8.11 0.66
N THR A 206 -8.44 -6.97 0.34
CA THR A 206 -9.17 -5.71 0.21
C THR A 206 -8.75 -5.01 -1.06
N ALA A 207 -9.72 -4.36 -1.71
CA ALA A 207 -9.47 -3.37 -2.72
C ALA A 207 -10.55 -2.30 -2.61
N SER A 208 -10.18 -1.06 -2.91
CA SER A 208 -11.09 0.07 -2.86
C SER A 208 -11.10 0.81 -4.19
N ALA A 209 -12.17 1.58 -4.37
CA ALA A 209 -12.32 2.63 -5.35
C ALA A 209 -13.16 3.75 -4.71
N SER A 210 -13.28 4.88 -5.40
CA SER A 210 -14.04 6.04 -4.93
C SER A 210 -15.48 5.73 -4.50
N SER A 211 -16.11 4.68 -5.05
CA SER A 211 -17.51 4.33 -4.78
C SER A 211 -17.73 3.05 -3.97
N ARG A 212 -16.71 2.19 -3.85
CA ARG A 212 -16.84 0.86 -3.23
C ARG A 212 -15.55 0.45 -2.53
N VAL A 213 -15.69 -0.16 -1.35
CA VAL A 213 -14.65 -1.00 -0.73
C VAL A 213 -15.13 -2.44 -0.79
N ALA A 214 -14.30 -3.33 -1.33
CA ALA A 214 -14.54 -4.75 -1.37
C ALA A 214 -13.60 -5.47 -0.41
N VAL A 215 -14.16 -6.33 0.42
CA VAL A 215 -13.44 -7.13 1.41
C VAL A 215 -13.78 -8.59 1.18
N LEU A 216 -12.77 -9.38 0.88
CA LEU A 216 -12.83 -10.84 0.93
C LEU A 216 -12.44 -11.26 2.36
N GLU A 217 -13.30 -11.99 3.04
CA GLU A 217 -13.15 -12.31 4.46
C GLU A 217 -13.54 -13.76 4.77
N ARG A 218 -12.87 -14.34 5.75
CA ARG A 218 -13.20 -15.64 6.34
C ARG A 218 -13.97 -15.40 7.63
N CYS A 219 -15.24 -15.78 7.66
CA CYS A 219 -16.10 -15.58 8.83
C CYS A 219 -16.35 -16.90 9.58
N PRO A 220 -16.39 -16.88 10.93
CA PRO A 220 -16.66 -18.08 11.73
C PRO A 220 -18.00 -18.74 11.36
N GLY A 221 -17.98 -20.07 11.18
CA GLY A 221 -19.19 -20.87 10.89
C GLY A 221 -19.62 -20.87 9.41
N GLU A 222 -18.90 -20.18 8.53
CA GLU A 222 -19.17 -20.18 7.09
C GLU A 222 -18.37 -21.26 6.36
N THR A 223 -18.99 -21.86 5.34
CA THR A 223 -18.40 -22.97 4.57
C THR A 223 -17.45 -22.51 3.46
N GLY A 224 -17.33 -21.21 3.23
CA GLY A 224 -16.48 -20.61 2.21
C GLY A 224 -16.10 -19.18 2.55
N LEU A 225 -15.30 -18.55 1.70
CA LEU A 225 -14.98 -17.12 1.84
C LEU A 225 -16.21 -16.26 1.57
N ARG A 226 -16.24 -15.06 2.14
CA ARG A 226 -17.30 -14.07 1.93
C ARG A 226 -16.75 -12.85 1.21
N LEU A 227 -17.47 -12.38 0.20
CA LEU A 227 -17.25 -11.07 -0.39
C LEU A 227 -18.25 -10.09 0.23
N THR A 228 -17.75 -9.02 0.84
CA THR A 228 -18.54 -7.90 1.37
C THR A 228 -18.17 -6.62 0.64
N THR A 229 -19.19 -5.82 0.31
CA THR A 229 -19.05 -4.55 -0.41
C THR A 229 -19.66 -3.42 0.40
N MET A 230 -18.96 -2.30 0.51
CA MET A 230 -19.32 -1.22 1.42
C MET A 230 -19.10 0.15 0.79
N ASN A 231 -19.77 1.16 1.36
CA ASN A 231 -19.48 2.56 1.11
C ASN A 231 -18.09 2.90 1.68
N PRO A 232 -17.15 3.46 0.90
CA PRO A 232 -15.85 3.94 1.40
C PRO A 232 -15.97 5.15 2.35
N ALA A 233 -17.09 5.87 2.31
CA ALA A 233 -17.35 7.05 3.11
C ALA A 233 -18.83 7.13 3.52
N PRO A 234 -19.33 6.21 4.38
CA PRO A 234 -20.64 6.32 5.00
C PRO A 234 -20.79 7.63 5.78
N LYS A 235 -22.03 7.99 6.11
CA LYS A 235 -22.29 9.22 6.89
C LYS A 235 -21.60 9.21 8.25
N ASP A 236 -21.47 8.03 8.86
CA ASP A 236 -20.71 7.80 10.08
C ASP A 236 -19.62 6.75 9.79
N ALA A 237 -18.36 7.17 9.90
CA ALA A 237 -17.21 6.30 9.60
C ALA A 237 -17.13 5.05 10.50
N THR A 238 -17.81 5.05 11.66
CA THR A 238 -17.84 3.92 12.61
C THR A 238 -19.00 2.96 12.40
N VAL A 239 -19.90 3.29 11.47
CA VAL A 239 -21.08 2.49 11.10
C VAL A 239 -21.00 2.16 9.61
N PRO A 240 -20.32 1.06 9.23
CA PRO A 240 -20.20 0.67 7.83
C PRO A 240 -21.55 0.51 7.13
N GLU A 241 -21.71 1.18 5.99
CA GLU A 241 -22.86 0.98 5.10
C GLU A 241 -22.54 -0.13 4.09
N VAL A 242 -23.09 -1.33 4.33
CA VAL A 242 -22.93 -2.49 3.44
C VAL A 242 -23.90 -2.39 2.26
N TYR A 243 -23.36 -2.42 1.04
CA TYR A 243 -24.18 -2.51 -0.19
C TYR A 243 -24.64 -3.93 -0.45
N GLY A 244 -23.78 -4.92 -0.18
CA GLY A 244 -24.15 -6.32 -0.26
C GLY A 244 -23.01 -7.25 0.14
N SER A 245 -23.37 -8.51 0.38
CA SER A 245 -22.44 -9.52 0.89
C SER A 245 -22.89 -10.93 0.52
N THR A 246 -21.97 -11.73 -0.01
CA THR A 246 -22.24 -13.08 -0.54
C THR A 246 -21.20 -14.07 -0.05
N VAL A 247 -21.63 -15.29 0.33
CA VAL A 247 -20.73 -16.42 0.62
C VAL A 247 -20.38 -17.13 -0.68
N LEU A 248 -19.09 -17.30 -0.94
CA LEU A 248 -18.50 -18.03 -2.05
C LEU A 248 -18.35 -19.51 -1.66
N ALA A 249 -19.47 -20.23 -1.66
CA ALA A 249 -19.55 -21.59 -1.10
C ALA A 249 -18.66 -22.63 -1.81
N ASP A 250 -18.20 -22.33 -3.03
CA ASP A 250 -17.31 -23.19 -3.81
C ASP A 250 -15.82 -22.87 -3.61
N VAL A 251 -15.50 -21.92 -2.73
CA VAL A 251 -14.14 -21.50 -2.40
C VAL A 251 -13.87 -21.82 -0.94
N SER A 252 -12.93 -22.74 -0.70
CA SER A 252 -12.52 -23.13 0.66
C SER A 252 -12.17 -21.89 1.49
N PRO A 253 -12.63 -21.80 2.75
CA PRO A 253 -12.27 -20.68 3.62
C PRO A 253 -10.75 -20.63 3.85
N ASP A 254 -10.05 -21.76 3.79
CA ASP A 254 -8.62 -21.87 4.11
C ASP A 254 -7.70 -21.52 2.94
N VAL A 255 -8.24 -21.18 1.77
CA VAL A 255 -7.41 -20.89 0.59
C VAL A 255 -6.73 -19.52 0.70
N GLU A 256 -5.43 -19.46 0.42
CA GLU A 256 -4.62 -18.24 0.57
C GLU A 256 -4.41 -17.47 -0.73
N THR A 257 -4.79 -18.04 -1.87
CA THR A 257 -4.57 -17.44 -3.18
C THR A 257 -5.76 -16.60 -3.67
N ALA A 258 -6.95 -16.82 -3.11
CA ALA A 258 -8.15 -16.04 -3.42
C ALA A 258 -7.95 -14.57 -3.02
N ARG A 259 -8.33 -13.64 -3.90
CA ARG A 259 -8.17 -12.21 -3.65
C ARG A 259 -9.09 -11.34 -4.49
N VAL A 260 -9.34 -10.14 -3.99
CA VAL A 260 -9.90 -9.06 -4.80
C VAL A 260 -8.79 -8.51 -5.69
N LEU A 261 -9.00 -8.53 -7.01
CA LEU A 261 -8.04 -8.01 -7.99
C LEU A 261 -8.24 -6.51 -8.21
N ALA A 262 -9.48 -6.09 -8.36
CA ALA A 262 -9.82 -4.70 -8.59
C ALA A 262 -11.26 -4.39 -8.25
N VAL A 263 -11.47 -3.13 -7.87
CA VAL A 263 -12.77 -2.46 -7.86
C VAL A 263 -12.72 -1.34 -8.89
N VAL A 264 -13.70 -1.26 -9.79
CA VAL A 264 -13.81 -0.20 -10.80
C VAL A 264 -15.27 0.25 -10.89
N GLY A 265 -15.53 1.50 -10.50
CA GLY A 265 -16.90 1.95 -10.31
C GLY A 265 -17.58 1.06 -9.28
N ASP A 266 -18.65 0.38 -9.69
CA ASP A 266 -19.37 -0.61 -8.90
C ASP A 266 -18.99 -2.08 -9.23
N ARG A 267 -18.09 -2.33 -10.17
CA ARG A 267 -17.67 -3.69 -10.54
C ARG A 267 -16.48 -4.17 -9.71
N ILE A 268 -16.48 -5.47 -9.44
CA ILE A 268 -15.47 -6.11 -8.59
C ILE A 268 -14.99 -7.38 -9.27
N ALA A 269 -13.69 -7.49 -9.51
CA ALA A 269 -13.04 -8.71 -9.97
C ALA A 269 -12.37 -9.44 -8.82
N LEU A 270 -12.68 -10.74 -8.69
CA LEU A 270 -12.04 -11.64 -7.74
C LEU A 270 -11.34 -12.75 -8.50
N TYR A 271 -10.11 -13.06 -8.11
CA TYR A 271 -9.54 -14.37 -8.44
C TYR A 271 -10.03 -15.39 -7.44
N LEU A 272 -10.66 -16.45 -7.96
CA LEU A 272 -11.15 -17.59 -7.19
C LEU A 272 -10.33 -18.82 -7.61
N PRO A 273 -9.56 -19.41 -6.69
CA PRO A 273 -8.72 -20.56 -6.97
C PRO A 273 -9.54 -21.82 -7.27
N PRO A 274 -8.93 -22.83 -7.93
CA PRO A 274 -9.61 -24.07 -8.23
C PRO A 274 -10.05 -24.80 -6.95
N SER A 275 -11.17 -25.51 -7.05
CA SER A 275 -11.65 -26.51 -6.09
C SER A 275 -11.78 -27.87 -6.78
N ASP A 276 -12.14 -28.92 -6.05
CA ASP A 276 -12.30 -30.28 -6.61
C ASP A 276 -13.31 -30.36 -7.78
N THR A 277 -14.21 -29.38 -7.87
CA THR A 277 -15.31 -29.38 -8.86
C THR A 277 -15.30 -28.17 -9.79
N VAL A 278 -14.46 -27.16 -9.55
CA VAL A 278 -14.44 -25.90 -10.30
C VAL A 278 -13.01 -25.50 -10.60
N VAL A 279 -12.72 -25.15 -11.85
CA VAL A 279 -11.41 -24.61 -12.26
C VAL A 279 -11.16 -23.21 -11.67
N GLY A 280 -9.89 -22.83 -11.58
CA GLY A 280 -9.50 -21.46 -11.22
C GLY A 280 -10.13 -20.46 -12.19
N ARG A 281 -10.54 -19.30 -11.69
CA ARG A 281 -11.26 -18.32 -12.50
C ARG A 281 -11.15 -16.90 -11.96
N VAL A 282 -11.32 -15.93 -12.84
CA VAL A 282 -11.64 -14.55 -12.45
C VAL A 282 -13.14 -14.38 -12.53
N ALA A 283 -13.77 -14.12 -11.39
CA ALA A 283 -15.19 -13.90 -11.25
C ALA A 283 -15.49 -12.41 -11.08
N LEU A 284 -16.56 -11.95 -11.75
CA LEU A 284 -17.05 -10.59 -11.70
C LEU A 284 -18.31 -10.51 -10.87
N PHE A 285 -18.34 -9.48 -10.04
CA PHE A 285 -19.47 -9.13 -9.18
C PHE A 285 -19.87 -7.68 -9.40
N ASP A 286 -21.14 -7.39 -9.15
CA ASP A 286 -21.63 -6.01 -9.06
C ASP A 286 -21.33 -5.38 -7.69
N GLY A 287 -21.76 -4.12 -7.54
CA GLY A 287 -21.48 -3.33 -6.34
C GLY A 287 -22.28 -3.75 -5.11
N SER A 288 -23.12 -4.77 -5.22
CA SER A 288 -23.89 -5.41 -4.15
C SER A 288 -23.41 -6.85 -3.91
N ALA A 289 -22.22 -7.21 -4.38
CA ALA A 289 -21.63 -8.55 -4.29
C ALA A 289 -22.47 -9.65 -5.00
N THR A 290 -23.25 -9.30 -6.02
CA THR A 290 -23.97 -10.28 -6.85
C THR A 290 -23.08 -10.76 -7.98
N PHE A 291 -23.01 -12.08 -8.17
CA PHE A 291 -22.25 -12.68 -9.27
C PHE A 291 -22.81 -12.26 -10.64
N LEU A 292 -21.92 -11.88 -11.56
CA LEU A 292 -22.25 -11.49 -12.92
C LEU A 292 -21.75 -12.53 -13.93
N SER A 293 -20.45 -12.83 -13.90
CA SER A 293 -19.80 -13.73 -14.84
C SER A 293 -18.48 -14.26 -14.28
N ALA A 294 -17.89 -15.27 -14.93
CA ALA A 294 -16.54 -15.70 -14.64
C ALA A 294 -15.84 -16.20 -15.90
N VAL A 295 -14.51 -16.01 -15.94
CA VAL A 295 -13.64 -16.51 -17.00
C VAL A 295 -12.62 -17.48 -16.40
N PRO A 296 -12.46 -18.70 -16.95
CA PRO A 296 -11.44 -19.63 -16.49
C PRO A 296 -10.03 -19.03 -16.54
N MET A 297 -9.22 -19.40 -15.54
CA MET A 297 -7.78 -19.16 -15.48
C MET A 297 -7.08 -20.50 -15.32
N ASP A 298 -6.28 -20.82 -16.34
CA ASP A 298 -5.50 -22.06 -16.38
C ASP A 298 -4.10 -21.84 -15.78
N GLU A 299 -3.70 -20.58 -15.62
CA GLU A 299 -2.38 -20.18 -15.16
C GLU A 299 -2.27 -20.31 -13.64
N PRO A 300 -1.19 -20.90 -13.12
CA PRO A 300 -1.01 -21.03 -11.69
C PRO A 300 -0.82 -19.65 -11.04
N VAL A 301 -1.51 -19.44 -9.92
CA VAL A 301 -1.35 -18.26 -9.07
C VAL A 301 -0.56 -18.68 -7.85
N THR A 302 0.69 -18.20 -7.77
CA THR A 302 1.65 -18.57 -6.73
C THR A 302 1.85 -17.47 -5.69
N THR A 303 1.44 -16.24 -6.00
CA THR A 303 1.33 -15.19 -4.99
C THR A 303 0.25 -15.60 -3.98
N THR A 304 0.46 -15.34 -2.69
CA THR A 304 -0.52 -15.63 -1.63
C THR A 304 -0.84 -14.35 -0.88
N TRP A 305 -1.98 -14.28 -0.21
CA TRP A 305 -2.34 -13.04 0.47
C TRP A 305 -1.40 -12.58 1.60
N PRO A 306 -0.57 -13.37 2.31
CA PRO A 306 0.47 -12.77 3.16
C PRO A 306 1.59 -12.08 2.34
N THR A 307 1.81 -12.48 1.09
CA THR A 307 2.97 -12.09 0.27
C THR A 307 2.64 -11.19 -0.92
N ALA A 308 1.36 -11.11 -1.30
CA ALA A 308 0.87 -10.30 -2.42
C ALA A 308 1.17 -8.82 -2.20
N ARG A 309 1.66 -8.17 -3.24
CA ARG A 309 2.10 -6.77 -3.19
C ARG A 309 1.16 -5.90 -4.00
N ALA A 310 1.08 -4.61 -3.63
CA ALA A 310 0.37 -3.63 -4.45
C ALA A 310 0.92 -3.56 -5.88
N SER A 311 2.24 -3.74 -6.04
CA SER A 311 2.91 -3.77 -7.36
C SER A 311 2.55 -4.97 -8.24
N ASP A 312 1.85 -5.98 -7.72
CA ASP A 312 1.40 -7.12 -8.52
C ASP A 312 0.24 -6.72 -9.45
N LEU A 313 -0.35 -5.53 -9.24
CA LEU A 313 -1.46 -4.98 -10.00
C LEU A 313 -1.14 -3.58 -10.49
N VAL A 314 -1.31 -3.34 -11.78
CA VAL A 314 -1.01 -2.04 -12.42
C VAL A 314 -2.19 -1.63 -13.30
N ARG A 315 -2.62 -0.38 -13.17
CA ARG A 315 -3.66 0.21 -14.03
C ARG A 315 -3.01 1.07 -15.09
N THR A 316 -3.31 0.80 -16.35
CA THR A 316 -2.72 1.47 -17.52
C THR A 316 -3.77 1.76 -18.58
N GLY A 317 -4.20 3.03 -18.68
CA GLY A 317 -5.16 3.44 -19.70
C GLY A 317 -6.46 2.67 -19.59
N SER A 318 -6.72 1.74 -20.54
CA SER A 318 -7.90 0.89 -20.56
C SER A 318 -7.68 -0.53 -20.03
N VAL A 319 -6.49 -0.83 -19.48
CA VAL A 319 -6.09 -2.19 -19.07
C VAL A 319 -5.64 -2.23 -17.62
N LEU A 320 -6.12 -3.23 -16.89
CA LEU A 320 -5.59 -3.67 -15.59
C LEU A 320 -4.68 -4.87 -15.83
N VAL A 321 -3.43 -4.79 -15.41
CA VAL A 321 -2.46 -5.89 -15.51
C VAL A 321 -2.28 -6.50 -14.14
N TRP A 322 -2.42 -7.82 -14.04
CA TRP A 322 -2.16 -8.59 -12.83
C TRP A 322 -1.04 -9.59 -13.06
N TRP A 323 -0.03 -9.56 -12.20
CA TRP A 323 0.99 -10.60 -12.14
C TRP A 323 0.60 -11.71 -11.16
N THR A 324 0.47 -12.93 -11.67
CA THR A 324 0.02 -14.09 -10.88
C THR A 324 1.12 -14.67 -9.99
N GLY A 325 2.37 -14.26 -10.23
CA GLY A 325 3.58 -14.89 -9.69
C GLY A 325 4.46 -15.53 -10.77
N SER A 326 3.95 -15.69 -11.99
CA SER A 326 4.71 -16.26 -13.12
C SER A 326 4.30 -15.74 -14.50
N VAL A 327 3.09 -15.19 -14.62
CA VAL A 327 2.58 -14.57 -15.84
C VAL A 327 1.97 -13.22 -15.53
N ALA A 328 1.94 -12.32 -16.51
CA ALA A 328 1.16 -11.09 -16.45
C ALA A 328 -0.10 -11.26 -17.29
N VAL A 329 -1.27 -11.00 -16.69
CA VAL A 329 -2.57 -11.12 -17.34
C VAL A 329 -3.17 -9.72 -17.47
N GLY A 330 -3.51 -9.34 -18.70
CA GLY A 330 -4.19 -8.09 -18.99
C GLY A 330 -5.70 -8.26 -19.00
N PHE A 331 -6.40 -7.39 -18.30
CA PHE A 331 -7.85 -7.31 -18.25
C PHE A 331 -8.29 -5.95 -18.78
N ASP A 332 -9.40 -5.89 -19.50
CA ASP A 332 -10.11 -4.64 -19.78
C ASP A 332 -10.45 -3.94 -18.44
N GLN A 333 -10.11 -2.68 -18.26
CA GLN A 333 -10.31 -2.00 -16.99
C GLN A 333 -11.78 -1.69 -16.71
N ALA A 334 -12.62 -1.52 -17.75
CA ALA A 334 -14.03 -1.18 -17.60
C ALA A 334 -14.90 -2.44 -17.42
N THR A 335 -14.63 -3.49 -18.19
CA THR A 335 -15.40 -4.74 -18.14
C THR A 335 -14.78 -5.79 -17.22
N LEU A 336 -13.45 -5.69 -16.96
CA LEU A 336 -12.62 -6.66 -16.24
C LEU A 336 -12.56 -8.03 -16.94
N GLU A 337 -12.81 -8.05 -18.25
CA GLU A 337 -12.63 -9.24 -19.09
C GLU A 337 -11.17 -9.43 -19.47
N ARG A 338 -10.70 -10.69 -19.45
CA ARG A 338 -9.32 -11.04 -19.83
C ARG A 338 -9.08 -10.77 -21.32
N ARG A 339 -8.01 -10.04 -21.64
CA ARG A 339 -7.61 -9.69 -23.01
C ARG A 339 -6.39 -10.47 -23.50
N TRP A 340 -5.35 -10.56 -22.68
CA TRP A 340 -4.08 -11.18 -23.07
C TRP A 340 -3.35 -11.76 -21.87
N VAL A 341 -2.39 -12.64 -22.15
CA VAL A 341 -1.48 -13.24 -21.17
C VAL A 341 -0.06 -13.15 -21.71
N LEU A 342 0.85 -12.61 -20.91
CA LEU A 342 2.27 -12.56 -21.19
C LEU A 342 2.99 -13.57 -20.28
N PRO A 343 3.52 -14.68 -20.83
CA PRO A 343 4.21 -15.70 -20.06
C PRO A 343 5.58 -15.24 -19.57
N ALA A 344 6.11 -15.90 -18.54
CA ALA A 344 7.43 -15.65 -17.97
C ALA A 344 7.65 -14.20 -17.51
N ALA A 345 6.59 -13.54 -17.04
CA ALA A 345 6.68 -12.23 -16.42
C ALA A 345 7.17 -12.37 -14.96
N LEU A 346 7.99 -11.42 -14.53
CA LEU A 346 8.50 -11.32 -13.16
C LEU A 346 7.73 -10.30 -12.30
N GLY A 347 6.74 -9.62 -12.89
CA GLY A 347 5.95 -8.57 -12.26
C GLY A 347 4.92 -7.97 -13.23
N ALA A 348 4.07 -7.07 -12.75
CA ALA A 348 3.01 -6.47 -13.57
C ALA A 348 3.54 -5.41 -14.56
N GLY A 349 4.69 -4.80 -14.27
CA GLY A 349 5.34 -3.80 -15.11
C GLY A 349 4.93 -2.36 -14.82
N ALA A 350 5.30 -1.42 -15.69
CA ALA A 350 4.89 -0.03 -15.60
C ALA A 350 4.82 0.63 -16.97
N VAL A 351 4.04 1.70 -17.10
CA VAL A 351 3.86 2.38 -18.38
C VAL A 351 4.94 3.43 -18.59
N MET A 352 5.59 3.38 -19.75
CA MET A 352 6.47 4.42 -20.24
C MET A 352 6.06 4.78 -21.67
N ALA A 353 5.78 6.06 -21.94
CA ALA A 353 5.43 6.56 -23.27
C ALA A 353 4.34 5.73 -23.99
N GLY A 354 3.30 5.32 -23.24
CA GLY A 354 2.18 4.52 -23.78
C GLY A 354 2.48 3.04 -24.05
N GLN A 355 3.63 2.53 -23.59
CA GLN A 355 3.99 1.11 -23.66
C GLN A 355 4.16 0.53 -22.27
N LEU A 356 3.78 -0.73 -22.08
CA LEU A 356 3.96 -1.44 -20.83
C LEU A 356 5.35 -2.09 -20.79
N LEU A 357 6.17 -1.70 -19.83
CA LEU A 357 7.46 -2.31 -19.55
C LEU A 357 7.27 -3.44 -18.55
N VAL A 358 7.17 -4.68 -19.04
CA VAL A 358 7.00 -5.87 -18.19
C VAL A 358 8.37 -6.48 -17.89
N PRO A 359 8.75 -6.68 -16.62
CA PRO A 359 10.00 -7.35 -16.31
C PRO A 359 9.92 -8.83 -16.68
N VAL A 360 10.93 -9.30 -17.40
CA VAL A 360 11.11 -10.69 -17.86
C VAL A 360 12.55 -11.11 -17.56
N PRO A 361 12.91 -12.42 -17.55
CA PRO A 361 14.25 -12.86 -17.18
C PRO A 361 15.41 -12.17 -17.91
N GLY A 362 15.24 -11.84 -19.20
CA GLY A 362 16.26 -11.17 -20.02
C GLY A 362 16.25 -9.64 -19.98
N GLY A 363 15.31 -9.00 -19.28
CA GLY A 363 15.23 -7.54 -19.22
C GLY A 363 13.83 -6.97 -19.00
N LEU A 364 13.47 -5.93 -19.74
CA LEU A 364 12.14 -5.32 -19.75
C LEU A 364 11.51 -5.49 -21.13
N ALA A 365 10.46 -6.31 -21.22
CA ALA A 365 9.67 -6.47 -22.43
C ALA A 365 8.85 -5.20 -22.68
N VAL A 366 9.03 -4.58 -23.84
CA VAL A 366 8.25 -3.43 -24.31
C VAL A 366 6.99 -3.96 -24.98
N THR A 367 5.90 -3.93 -24.23
CA THR A 367 4.66 -4.60 -24.54
C THR A 367 3.58 -3.59 -24.87
N ASP A 368 2.85 -3.82 -25.96
CA ASP A 368 1.63 -3.08 -26.26
C ASP A 368 0.59 -3.34 -25.17
N THR A 369 0.10 -2.26 -24.54
CA THR A 369 -0.80 -2.37 -23.37
C THR A 369 -2.10 -3.07 -23.70
N GLU A 370 -2.62 -2.89 -24.92
CA GLU A 370 -3.95 -3.33 -25.33
C GLU A 370 -3.97 -4.80 -25.76
N SER A 371 -2.94 -5.24 -26.50
CA SER A 371 -2.84 -6.58 -27.09
C SER A 371 -1.90 -7.54 -26.36
N GLY A 372 -1.01 -7.02 -25.50
CA GLY A 372 0.03 -7.82 -24.85
C GLY A 372 1.17 -8.23 -25.79
N THR A 373 1.24 -7.68 -27.01
CA THR A 373 2.29 -8.02 -27.98
C THR A 373 3.62 -7.37 -27.61
N VAL A 374 4.68 -8.17 -27.59
CA VAL A 374 6.04 -7.70 -27.28
C VAL A 374 6.70 -7.21 -28.56
N SER A 375 7.08 -5.92 -28.59
CA SER A 375 7.77 -5.31 -29.72
C SER A 375 9.29 -5.53 -29.68
N ARG A 376 9.89 -5.43 -28.49
CA ARG A 376 11.31 -5.67 -28.21
C ARG A 376 11.52 -5.89 -26.71
N THR A 377 12.74 -6.27 -26.33
CA THR A 377 13.16 -6.36 -24.93
C THR A 377 14.37 -5.47 -24.70
N LEU A 378 14.29 -4.58 -23.70
CA LEU A 378 15.42 -3.78 -23.23
C LEU A 378 16.28 -4.67 -22.32
N PRO A 379 17.54 -4.96 -22.65
CA PRO A 379 18.36 -5.87 -21.86
C PRO A 379 18.65 -5.27 -20.48
N VAL A 380 18.42 -6.05 -19.43
CA VAL A 380 18.79 -5.70 -18.04
C VAL A 380 19.37 -6.95 -17.38
N THR A 381 20.61 -6.87 -16.92
CA THR A 381 21.25 -7.96 -16.18
C THR A 381 20.80 -7.92 -14.72
N ARG A 382 20.31 -9.05 -14.21
CA ARG A 382 19.90 -9.23 -12.81
C ARG A 382 20.69 -10.38 -12.19
N GLU A 383 20.97 -10.28 -10.89
CA GLU A 383 21.69 -11.32 -10.15
C GLU A 383 20.85 -12.60 -10.06
N ASP A 384 19.56 -12.46 -9.77
CA ASP A 384 18.56 -13.53 -9.90
C ASP A 384 17.59 -13.19 -11.04
N ALA A 385 17.67 -13.98 -12.11
CA ALA A 385 16.84 -13.80 -13.31
C ALA A 385 15.39 -14.28 -13.13
N ALA A 386 15.07 -14.99 -12.05
CA ALA A 386 13.73 -15.50 -11.75
C ALA A 386 13.05 -14.77 -10.58
N ALA A 387 13.78 -13.93 -9.86
CA ALA A 387 13.23 -13.16 -8.74
C ALA A 387 12.10 -12.21 -9.20
N PRO A 388 11.05 -12.03 -8.39
CA PRO A 388 10.03 -11.02 -8.65
C PRO A 388 10.61 -9.61 -8.74
N VAL A 389 10.14 -8.84 -9.72
CA VAL A 389 10.58 -7.47 -9.98
C VAL A 389 9.34 -6.57 -10.05
N SER A 390 9.28 -5.60 -9.13
CA SER A 390 8.35 -4.47 -9.27
C SER A 390 8.99 -3.39 -10.13
N VAL A 391 8.19 -2.73 -10.98
CA VAL A 391 8.68 -1.67 -11.88
C VAL A 391 7.83 -0.43 -11.69
N THR A 392 8.45 0.73 -11.67
CA THR A 392 7.79 2.04 -11.83
C THR A 392 8.60 2.94 -12.76
N VAL A 393 8.01 4.05 -13.19
CA VAL A 393 8.60 4.96 -14.18
C VAL A 393 8.58 6.38 -13.65
N LEU A 394 9.70 7.08 -13.83
CA LEU A 394 9.85 8.49 -13.46
C LEU A 394 10.56 9.26 -14.57
N GLY A 395 9.77 10.02 -15.33
CA GLY A 395 10.26 10.69 -16.54
C GLY A 395 10.80 9.67 -17.54
N THR A 396 12.09 9.77 -17.89
CA THR A 396 12.80 8.85 -18.79
C THR A 396 13.48 7.68 -18.07
N ARG A 397 13.30 7.55 -16.75
CA ARG A 397 13.94 6.50 -15.95
C ARG A 397 12.97 5.40 -15.58
N VAL A 398 13.51 4.19 -15.47
CA VAL A 398 12.80 3.02 -14.95
C VAL A 398 13.37 2.71 -13.58
N VAL A 399 12.51 2.47 -12.60
CA VAL A 399 12.92 2.08 -11.24
C VAL A 399 12.46 0.65 -11.02
N GLU A 400 13.41 -0.24 -10.74
CA GLU A 400 13.15 -1.63 -10.38
C GLU A 400 13.28 -1.83 -8.87
N GLY A 401 12.26 -2.43 -8.27
CA GLY A 401 12.34 -3.04 -6.95
C GLY A 401 12.58 -4.51 -7.06
N ARG A 402 13.72 -4.96 -6.55
CA ARG A 402 14.17 -6.35 -6.56
C ARG A 402 14.19 -6.82 -5.12
N ARG A 403 13.60 -7.98 -4.84
CA ARG A 403 13.65 -8.56 -3.48
C ARG A 403 14.25 -9.94 -3.55
N GLY A 404 15.36 -10.14 -2.84
CA GLY A 404 16.00 -11.43 -2.70
C GLY A 404 15.14 -12.42 -1.92
N ALA A 405 15.46 -13.71 -2.04
CA ALA A 405 14.81 -14.77 -1.27
C ALA A 405 15.05 -14.66 0.25
N ASP A 406 16.07 -13.91 0.66
CA ASP A 406 16.42 -13.56 2.05
C ASP A 406 15.60 -12.39 2.60
N GLY A 407 14.72 -11.78 1.77
CA GLY A 407 13.86 -10.66 2.16
C GLY A 407 14.52 -9.29 2.04
N ALA A 408 15.81 -9.22 1.69
CA ALA A 408 16.51 -7.97 1.41
C ALA A 408 15.98 -7.36 0.10
N GLY A 409 15.49 -6.13 0.17
CA GLY A 409 15.04 -5.38 -0.99
C GLY A 409 16.12 -4.42 -1.48
N THR A 410 16.19 -4.25 -2.79
CA THR A 410 17.08 -3.30 -3.46
C THR A 410 16.27 -2.51 -4.47
N THR A 411 16.44 -1.20 -4.46
CA THR A 411 15.93 -0.31 -5.48
C THR A 411 17.04 -0.01 -6.48
N VAL A 412 16.76 -0.21 -7.77
CA VAL A 412 17.71 -0.01 -8.87
C VAL A 412 17.11 0.96 -9.87
N VAL A 413 17.81 2.03 -10.20
CA VAL A 413 17.37 3.01 -11.17
C VAL A 413 18.11 2.83 -12.48
N LEU A 414 17.34 2.71 -13.56
CA LEU A 414 17.79 2.52 -14.92
C LEU A 414 17.50 3.77 -15.75
N GLY A 415 18.38 4.11 -16.68
CA GLY A 415 18.21 5.24 -17.59
C GLY A 415 19.09 5.21 -18.82
#